data_AF-A0A554MD25-F1
#
_entry.id   AF-A0A554MD25-F1
#
_cell.length_a   1.000
_cell.length_b   1.000
_cell.length_c   1.000
_cell.angle_alpha   90.00
_cell.angle_beta   90.00
_cell.angle_gamma   90.00
#
_symmetry.space_group_name_H-M   'P 1'
#
loop_
_entity.id
_entity.type
_entity.pdbx_description
1 polymer ?
#
loop_
_entity_poly.entity_id
_entity_poly.type
_entity_poly.pdbx_seq_one_letter_code
_entity_poly.pdbx_strand_id
1 'polypeptide(L)' 'MIKKSHFQDKEPIMEGFLSYFRFSKVARHIVQNSKVLDLGCGYNGFFLKKVEDKISSGIGIDILVGKDTSPYRN' A
#
# COMPACT_ATOMS: atom_id res chain seq x y z
N MET A 1 -6.45 3.08 16.81
CA MET A 1 -6.73 1.86 16.02
C MET A 1 -7.07 2.29 14.62
N ILE A 2 -6.18 2.09 13.64
CA ILE A 2 -6.46 2.44 12.24
C ILE A 2 -7.55 1.48 11.74
N LYS A 3 -8.65 2.03 11.21
CA LYS A 3 -9.75 1.20 10.69
C LYS A 3 -9.43 0.81 9.25
N LYS A 4 -9.67 -0.45 8.91
CA LYS A 4 -9.73 -0.89 7.51
C LYS A 4 -10.86 -0.14 6.80
N SER A 5 -10.65 0.21 5.53
CA SER A 5 -11.71 0.80 4.72
C SER A 5 -12.73 -0.28 4.31
N HIS A 6 -13.96 0.12 3.98
CA HIS A 6 -14.98 -0.79 3.45
C HIS A 6 -14.53 -1.58 2.21
N PHE A 7 -13.56 -1.04 1.45
CA PHE A 7 -12.95 -1.71 0.30
C PHE A 7 -11.97 -2.83 0.70
N GLN A 8 -11.40 -2.77 1.91
CA GLN A 8 -10.47 -3.78 2.43
C GLN A 8 -11.17 -4.97 3.11
N ASP A 9 -12.49 -4.94 3.29
CA ASP A 9 -13.27 -5.99 3.97
C ASP A 9 -13.80 -7.07 3.01
N LYS A 10 -13.75 -6.83 1.69
CA LYS A 10 -14.23 -7.77 0.67
C LYS A 10 -13.09 -8.25 -0.23
N GLU A 11 -12.00 -8.76 0.34
CA GLU A 11 -10.95 -9.35 -0.49
C GLU A 11 -11.38 -10.74 -0.96
N PRO A 12 -11.51 -10.98 -2.28
CA PRO A 12 -11.69 -12.32 -2.80
C PRO A 12 -10.54 -13.22 -2.35
N ILE A 13 -10.79 -14.53 -2.18
CA ILE A 13 -9.79 -15.52 -1.72
C ILE A 13 -8.51 -15.47 -2.59
N MET A 14 -8.63 -15.11 -3.87
CA MET A 14 -7.51 -15.00 -4.81
C MET A 14 -6.75 -13.66 -4.75
N GLU A 15 -7.25 -12.66 -4.03
CA GLU A 15 -6.68 -11.30 -4.07
C GLU A 15 -5.26 -11.24 -3.51
N GLY A 16 -4.93 -12.09 -2.53
CA GLY A 16 -3.56 -12.24 -2.04
C GLY A 16 -2.60 -12.72 -3.13
N PHE A 17 -3.01 -13.68 -3.96
CA PHE A 17 -2.21 -14.16 -5.09
C PHE A 17 -2.08 -13.10 -6.18
N LEU A 18 -3.18 -12.45 -6.57
CA LEU A 18 -3.17 -11.38 -7.57
C LEU A 18 -2.29 -10.21 -7.13
N SER A 19 -2.38 -9.81 -5.86
CA SER A 19 -1.53 -8.76 -5.28
C SER A 19 -0.06 -9.17 -5.28
N TYR A 20 0.26 -10.42 -4.94
CA TYR A 20 1.63 -10.92 -5.04
C TYR A 20 2.19 -10.79 -6.47
N PHE A 21 1.41 -11.20 -7.48
CA PHE A 21 1.81 -11.08 -8.88
C PHE A 21 2.01 -9.62 -9.31
N ARG A 22 1.08 -8.71 -8.95
CA ARG A 22 1.19 -7.28 -9.23
C ARG A 22 2.46 -6.70 -8.62
N PHE A 23 2.72 -6.98 -7.35
CA PHE A 23 3.91 -6.47 -6.67
C PHE A 23 5.21 -7.04 -7.24
N SER A 24 5.24 -8.32 -7.61
CA SER A 24 6.43 -8.91 -8.26
C SER A 24 6.74 -8.23 -9.61
N LYS A 25 5.73 -7.83 -10.38
CA LYS A 25 5.92 -7.08 -11.62
C LYS A 25 6.50 -5.68 -11.39
N VAL A 26 6.15 -5.00 -10.31
CA VAL A 26 6.71 -3.67 -9.99
C VAL A 26 8.11 -3.82 -9.39
N ALA A 27 8.30 -4.76 -8.45
CA ALA A 27 9.55 -4.96 -7.71
C ALA A 27 10.78 -5.16 -8.63
N ARG A 28 10.58 -5.76 -9.81
CA ARG A 28 11.68 -5.97 -10.78
C ARG A 28 12.27 -4.67 -11.34
N HIS A 29 11.52 -3.57 -11.32
CA HIS A 29 11.95 -2.27 -11.84
C HIS A 29 12.58 -1.38 -10.76
N ILE A 30 12.49 -1.76 -9.50
CA ILE A 30 13.11 -1.03 -8.39
C ILE A 30 14.63 -1.18 -8.49
N VAL A 31 15.36 -0.07 -8.36
CA VAL A 31 16.83 -0.07 -8.32
C VAL A 31 17.31 -0.50 -6.94
N GLN A 32 18.36 -1.33 -6.88
CA GLN A 32 18.95 -1.79 -5.62
C GLN A 32 19.39 -0.60 -4.75
N ASN A 33 19.17 -0.68 -3.44
CA ASN A 33 19.53 0.34 -2.45
C ASN A 33 18.90 1.72 -2.70
N SER A 34 17.81 1.79 -3.48
CA SER A 34 17.05 3.02 -3.66
C SER A 34 16.15 3.33 -2.47
N LYS A 35 15.72 4.59 -2.35
CA LYS A 35 14.65 5.00 -1.42
C LYS A 35 13.31 4.93 -2.15
N VAL A 36 12.31 4.27 -1.55
CA VAL A 36 11.00 4.07 -2.18
C VAL A 36 9.90 4.81 -1.43
N LEU A 37 9.02 5.47 -2.18
CA LEU A 37 7.77 6.03 -1.69
C LEU A 37 6.62 5.19 -2.26
N ASP A 38 5.82 4.58 -1.39
CA ASP A 38 4.64 3.80 -1.75
C ASP A 38 3.37 4.61 -1.44
N LEU A 39 2.72 5.10 -2.49
CA LEU A 39 1.49 5.88 -2.40
C LEU A 39 0.28 4.94 -2.50
N GLY A 40 -0.66 5.09 -1.57
CA GLY A 40 -1.76 4.13 -1.44
C GLY A 40 -1.28 2.79 -0.90
N CYS A 41 -0.34 2.81 0.06
CA CYS A 41 0.30 1.60 0.61
C CYS A 41 -0.68 0.66 1.34
N GLY A 42 -1.92 1.12 1.55
CA GLY A 42 -2.95 0.42 2.28
C GLY A 42 -2.62 0.24 3.75
N TYR A 43 -3.48 -0.49 4.44
CA TYR A 43 -3.39 -0.67 5.88
C TYR A 43 -2.13 -1.42 6.35
N ASN A 44 -1.68 -2.41 5.57
CA ASN A 44 -0.58 -3.30 5.97
C ASN A 44 0.79 -2.93 5.39
N GLY A 45 0.86 -1.96 4.45
CA GLY A 45 2.11 -1.60 3.77
C GLY A 45 2.81 -2.79 3.10
N PHE A 46 2.05 -3.75 2.57
CA PHE A 46 2.57 -5.07 2.18
C PHE A 46 3.64 -4.99 1.08
N PHE A 47 3.51 -4.03 0.17
CA PHE A 47 4.46 -3.85 -0.91
C PHE A 47 5.86 -3.48 -0.39
N LEU A 48 5.97 -2.50 0.50
CA LEU A 48 7.25 -2.08 1.08
C LEU A 48 7.94 -3.23 1.82
N LYS A 49 7.19 -4.05 2.58
CA LYS A 49 7.73 -5.27 3.21
C LYS A 49 8.29 -6.24 2.18
N LYS A 50 7.55 -6.50 1.10
CA LYS A 50 7.99 -7.41 0.04
C LYS A 50 9.30 -6.98 -0.64
N VAL A 51 9.60 -5.69 -0.69
CA VAL A 51 10.79 -5.15 -1.36
C VAL A 51 11.88 -4.69 -0.39
N GLU A 52 11.74 -4.96 0.92
CA GLU A 52 12.63 -4.44 1.96
C GLU A 52 14.10 -4.86 1.75
N ASP A 53 14.33 -6.11 1.33
CA ASP A 53 15.68 -6.62 1.01
C ASP A 53 16.33 -5.95 -0.21
N LYS A 54 15.56 -5.20 -1.01
CA LYS A 54 16.01 -4.55 -2.24
C LYS A 54 16.29 -3.06 -2.06
N ILE A 55 15.68 -2.41 -1.08
CA ILE A 55 15.66 -0.96 -0.91
C ILE A 55 16.49 -0.54 0.29
N SER A 56 17.01 0.69 0.29
CA SER A 56 17.70 1.23 1.47
C SER A 56 16.71 1.65 2.55
N SER A 57 15.57 2.20 2.14
CA SER A 57 14.49 2.62 3.03
C SER A 57 13.20 2.87 2.25
N GLY A 58 12.06 2.76 2.93
CA GLY A 58 10.73 2.94 2.35
C GLY A 58 9.84 3.85 3.21
N ILE A 59 8.98 4.64 2.57
CA ILE A 59 7.91 5.42 3.21
C ILE A 59 6.59 5.03 2.57
N GLY A 60 5.59 4.67 3.38
CA GLY A 60 4.23 4.38 2.94
C GLY A 60 3.28 5.53 3.32
N ILE A 61 2.50 6.00 2.37
CA ILE A 61 1.45 7.02 2.60
C ILE A 61 0.13 6.47 2.10
N ASP A 62 -0.90 6.51 2.95
CA ASP A 62 -2.26 6.10 2.62
C ASP A 62 -3.27 7.13 3.14
N ILE A 63 -4.41 7.24 2.47
CA ILE A 63 -5.47 8.16 2.89
C ILE A 63 -6.33 7.46 3.95
N LEU A 64 -6.45 8.07 5.12
CA LEU A 64 -7.32 7.58 6.19
C LEU A 64 -8.79 7.67 5.77
N VAL A 65 -9.45 6.52 5.64
CA VAL A 65 -10.91 6.45 5.45
C VAL A 65 -11.58 6.58 6.82
N GLY A 66 -12.21 7.72 7.08
CA GLY A 66 -12.94 7.94 8.34
C GLY A 66 -12.86 9.34 8.96
N LYS A 67 -12.28 10.34 8.29
CA LYS A 67 -12.59 11.73 8.57
C LYS A 67 -13.46 12.26 7.44
N ASP A 68 -14.65 12.74 7.78
CA ASP A 68 -15.35 13.73 6.98
C ASP A 68 -14.39 14.91 6.77
N THR A 69 -13.63 14.89 5.69
CA THR A 69 -12.92 16.05 5.16
C THR A 69 -13.79 16.63 4.05
N SER A 70 -14.98 17.12 4.39
CA SER A 70 -15.60 18.14 3.56
C SER A 70 -15.15 19.50 4.09
N PRO A 71 -14.24 20.21 3.41
CA PRO A 71 -14.01 21.62 3.70
C PRO A 71 -15.13 22.53 3.16
N TYR A 72 -16.22 21.96 2.61
CA TYR A 72 -17.33 22.71 2.03
C TYR A 72 -18.67 22.18 2.54
N ARG A 73 -19.11 22.70 3.69
CA ARG A 73 -20.53 22.83 4.03
C ARG A 73 -20.79 24.31 4.31
N ASN A 74 -21.44 24.97 3.35
CA ASN A 74 -22.21 26.20 3.59
C ASN A 74 -23.58 25.81 4.15
#